data_AF-A0A1Q6U8G7-F1
#
_entry.id   AF-A0A1Q6U8G7-F1
#
_cell.length_a   1.000
_cell.length_b   1.000
_cell.length_c   1.000
_cell.angle_alpha   90.00
_cell.angle_beta   90.00
_cell.angle_gamma   90.00
#
_symmetry.space_group_name_H-M   'P 1'
#
loop_
_entity.id
_entity.type
_entity.pdbx_description
1 polymer ?
#
loop_
_entity_poly.entity_id
_entity_poly.type
_entity_poly.pdbx_seq_one_letter_code
_entity_poly.pdbx_strand_id
1 'polypeptide(L)'
;MNNEKKDYQAAVLVHECLRARTDCFGNDGKIVKTAYIVCIDDDPDSAIHAVRLAKQHFAAHGFFPKMLCVGNKGLLSRWTHKTTEGAHLKNVCVKTGFPEGMAVVLDKGRNSGENILEIRAFLTKEGDLDKPVLFCCTKRLSLRLQLTQQKQAPEINARWYVIEESLDEACKWYNGKRFGHCTMMYHELASILNRCEAYAGTFQAPVPFPVPQDVKEAAARLEKRYRLKLPHKTFRSYIQFVLLLAEVMLHRKRMKTELEKRIESERIYNRPTV
;
A
#
# COMPACT_ATOMS: atom_id res chain seq x y z
N MET A 1 29.46 -14.41 4.25
CA MET A 1 28.50 -13.28 4.23
C MET A 1 27.33 -13.61 5.16
N ASN A 2 27.10 -12.79 6.21
CA ASN A 2 26.05 -13.00 7.22
C ASN A 2 24.66 -13.20 6.57
N ASN A 3 23.85 -14.09 7.13
CA ASN A 3 22.50 -14.39 6.63
C ASN A 3 21.61 -13.16 6.54
N GLU A 4 21.75 -12.21 7.47
CA GLU A 4 20.99 -10.95 7.48
C GLU A 4 21.29 -10.07 6.25
N LYS A 5 22.57 -9.97 5.86
CA LYS A 5 22.98 -9.22 4.66
C LYS A 5 22.39 -9.82 3.39
N LYS A 6 22.36 -11.16 3.31
CA LYS A 6 21.73 -11.87 2.18
C LYS A 6 20.21 -11.67 2.15
N ASP A 7 19.56 -11.66 3.31
CA ASP A 7 18.11 -11.44 3.42
C ASP A 7 17.74 -10.00 3.02
N TYR A 8 18.53 -9.01 3.44
CA TYR A 8 18.37 -7.62 3.02
C TYR A 8 18.54 -7.46 1.51
N GLN A 9 19.61 -8.02 0.92
CA GLN A 9 19.82 -7.95 -0.54
C GLN A 9 18.68 -8.60 -1.32
N ALA A 10 18.17 -9.75 -0.85
CA ALA A 10 17.01 -10.39 -1.45
C ALA A 10 15.75 -9.51 -1.33
N ALA A 11 15.55 -8.87 -0.18
CA ALA A 11 14.44 -7.95 0.04
C ALA A 11 14.51 -6.72 -0.90
N VAL A 12 15.69 -6.14 -1.11
CA VAL A 12 15.88 -5.03 -2.05
C VAL A 12 15.48 -5.44 -3.46
N LEU A 13 15.98 -6.60 -3.95
CA LEU A 13 15.63 -7.09 -5.29
C LEU A 13 14.13 -7.31 -5.47
N VAL A 14 13.48 -7.96 -4.50
CA VAL A 14 12.03 -8.21 -4.55
C VAL A 14 11.25 -6.89 -4.51
N HIS A 15 11.64 -5.94 -3.66
CA HIS A 15 11.00 -4.64 -3.50
C HIS A 15 11.08 -3.78 -4.76
N GLU A 16 12.24 -3.78 -5.43
CA GLU A 16 12.46 -2.98 -6.64
C GLU A 16 11.82 -3.56 -7.89
N CYS A 17 11.82 -4.89 -8.02
CA CYS A 17 11.35 -5.56 -9.23
C CYS A 17 9.86 -5.92 -9.19
N LEU A 18 9.32 -6.37 -8.05
CA LEU A 18 7.93 -6.84 -7.96
C LEU A 18 6.95 -5.71 -7.60
N ARG A 19 6.90 -4.69 -8.46
CA ARG A 19 6.04 -3.52 -8.32
C ARG A 19 5.28 -3.21 -9.60
N ALA A 20 4.18 -2.48 -9.48
CA ALA A 20 3.55 -1.82 -10.62
C ALA A 20 4.42 -0.64 -11.09
N ARG A 21 4.15 -0.14 -12.30
CA ARG A 21 4.77 1.09 -12.80
C ARG A 21 3.88 2.28 -12.47
N THR A 22 4.51 3.42 -12.21
CA THR A 22 3.81 4.70 -12.19
C THR A 22 3.44 5.09 -13.61
N ASP A 23 2.17 5.39 -13.87
CA ASP A 23 1.64 5.76 -15.20
C ASP A 23 0.68 6.98 -15.13
N CYS A 24 0.72 7.72 -14.02
CA CYS A 24 -0.19 8.83 -13.76
C CYS A 24 0.37 10.21 -14.12
N PHE A 25 1.51 10.29 -14.82
CA PHE A 25 2.09 11.56 -15.28
C PHE A 25 2.11 11.58 -16.82
N GLY A 26 1.67 12.69 -17.40
CA GLY A 26 1.77 12.94 -18.83
C GLY A 26 3.21 13.21 -19.28
N ASN A 27 3.42 13.34 -20.58
CA ASN A 27 4.74 13.64 -21.16
C ASN A 27 5.30 15.00 -20.70
N ASP A 28 4.42 15.91 -20.26
CA ASP A 28 4.78 17.21 -19.70
C ASP A 28 5.13 17.14 -18.20
N GLY A 29 5.16 15.93 -17.62
CA GLY A 29 5.42 15.69 -16.20
C GLY A 29 4.24 16.04 -15.29
N LYS A 30 3.11 16.53 -15.82
CA LYS A 30 1.94 16.86 -15.01
C LYS A 30 1.15 15.62 -14.69
N ILE A 31 0.57 15.58 -13.49
CA ILE A 31 -0.34 14.52 -13.10
C ILE A 31 -1.54 14.49 -14.04
N VAL A 32 -2.00 13.31 -14.44
CA VAL A 32 -3.19 13.15 -15.28
C VAL A 32 -4.43 13.61 -14.53
N LYS A 33 -5.40 14.18 -15.26
CA LYS A 33 -6.69 14.59 -14.69
C LYS A 33 -7.42 13.36 -14.17
N THR A 34 -7.74 13.34 -12.88
CA THR A 34 -8.38 12.22 -12.19
C THR A 34 -9.56 12.69 -11.34
N ALA A 35 -10.61 11.88 -11.27
CA ALA A 35 -11.76 12.19 -10.41
C ALA A 35 -11.52 11.69 -8.97
N TYR A 36 -10.71 10.64 -8.82
CA TYR A 36 -10.48 9.96 -7.54
C TYR A 36 -9.00 9.68 -7.30
N ILE A 37 -8.59 9.72 -6.04
CA ILE A 37 -7.31 9.15 -5.58
C ILE A 37 -7.61 8.12 -4.50
N VAL A 38 -7.04 6.93 -4.62
CA VAL A 38 -7.19 5.81 -3.67
C VAL A 38 -5.94 5.71 -2.80
N CYS A 39 -6.13 5.66 -1.48
CA CYS A 39 -5.17 5.12 -0.53
C CYS A 39 -5.82 3.91 0.17
N ILE A 40 -5.06 2.84 0.38
CA ILE A 40 -5.62 1.51 0.65
C ILE A 40 -4.71 0.68 1.56
N ASP A 41 -5.32 -0.23 2.33
CA ASP A 41 -4.66 -1.09 3.34
C ASP A 41 -4.18 -0.26 4.55
N ASP A 42 -3.52 -0.89 5.52
CA ASP A 42 -2.89 -0.22 6.66
C ASP A 42 -1.58 0.49 6.24
N ASP A 43 -1.67 1.41 5.27
CA ASP A 43 -0.53 2.11 4.64
C ASP A 43 -0.67 3.64 4.78
N PRO A 44 -0.31 4.22 5.94
CA PRO A 44 -0.38 5.67 6.15
C PRO A 44 0.53 6.47 5.21
N ASP A 45 1.58 5.86 4.65
CA ASP A 45 2.47 6.56 3.72
C ASP A 45 1.78 6.79 2.37
N SER A 46 0.98 5.82 1.93
CA SER A 46 0.11 5.98 0.76
C SER A 46 -0.88 7.15 0.92
N ALA A 47 -1.47 7.31 2.11
CA ALA A 47 -2.38 8.42 2.41
C ALA A 47 -1.68 9.78 2.36
N ILE A 48 -0.49 9.89 2.95
CA ILE A 48 0.32 11.11 2.91
C ILE A 48 0.66 11.50 1.46
N HIS A 49 1.13 10.53 0.66
CA HIS A 49 1.44 10.77 -0.75
C HIS A 49 0.19 11.09 -1.57
N ALA A 50 -0.96 10.48 -1.27
CA ALA A 50 -2.22 10.77 -1.92
C ALA A 50 -2.64 12.25 -1.71
N VAL A 51 -2.44 12.81 -0.51
CA VAL A 51 -2.70 14.24 -0.26
C VAL A 51 -1.77 15.14 -1.08
N ARG A 52 -0.48 14.78 -1.20
CA ARG A 52 0.47 15.51 -2.07
C ARG A 52 0.04 15.48 -3.53
N LEU A 53 -0.37 14.32 -4.03
CA LEU A 53 -0.89 14.16 -5.39
C LEU A 53 -2.17 14.98 -5.61
N ALA A 54 -3.07 15.01 -4.63
CA ALA A 54 -4.28 15.82 -4.73
C ALA A 54 -3.99 17.32 -4.88
N LYS A 55 -2.92 17.81 -4.24
CA LYS A 55 -2.45 19.21 -4.40
C LYS A 55 -1.82 19.47 -5.75
N GLN A 56 -0.95 18.56 -6.21
CA GLN A 56 -0.39 18.64 -7.56
C GLN A 56 -1.50 18.63 -8.61
N HIS A 57 -2.53 17.80 -8.38
CA HIS A 57 -3.72 17.74 -9.23
C HIS A 57 -4.50 19.06 -9.21
N PHE A 58 -4.74 19.63 -8.03
CA PHE A 58 -5.40 20.94 -7.92
C PHE A 58 -4.61 22.04 -8.66
N ALA A 59 -3.28 22.08 -8.49
CA ALA A 59 -2.43 23.03 -9.18
C ALA A 59 -2.44 22.85 -10.72
N ALA A 60 -2.54 21.61 -11.20
CA ALA A 60 -2.56 21.31 -12.64
C ALA A 60 -3.94 21.49 -13.29
N HIS A 61 -5.04 21.21 -12.57
CA HIS A 61 -6.38 21.05 -13.15
C HIS A 61 -7.47 21.94 -12.52
N GLY A 62 -7.16 22.66 -11.44
CA GLY A 62 -8.08 23.61 -10.80
C GLY A 62 -9.15 22.99 -9.89
N PHE A 63 -9.10 21.68 -9.61
CA PHE A 63 -10.03 21.02 -8.70
C PHE A 63 -9.37 19.87 -7.91
N PHE A 64 -9.93 19.57 -6.73
CA PHE A 64 -9.49 18.44 -5.91
C PHE A 64 -10.22 17.14 -6.34
N PRO A 65 -9.51 16.03 -6.52
CA PRO A 65 -10.15 14.72 -6.65
C PRO A 65 -10.74 14.29 -5.31
N LYS A 66 -11.77 13.43 -5.33
CA LYS A 66 -12.27 12.77 -4.12
C LYS A 66 -11.23 11.75 -3.63
N MET A 67 -11.01 11.66 -2.32
CA MET A 67 -10.11 10.68 -1.71
C MET A 67 -10.89 9.44 -1.27
N LEU A 68 -10.54 8.27 -1.80
CA LEU A 68 -11.09 6.99 -1.38
C LEU A 68 -10.10 6.32 -0.42
N CYS A 69 -10.48 6.22 0.85
CA CYS A 69 -9.69 5.62 1.91
C CYS A 69 -10.21 4.21 2.18
N VAL A 70 -9.44 3.19 1.79
CA VAL A 70 -9.97 1.83 1.60
C VAL A 70 -9.32 0.81 2.53
N GLY A 71 -10.15 0.02 3.21
CA GLY A 71 -9.71 -1.16 3.97
C GLY A 71 -10.47 -1.36 5.27
N ASN A 72 -10.80 -2.62 5.57
CA ASN A 72 -11.40 -3.00 6.85
C ASN A 72 -10.31 -3.28 7.91
N LYS A 73 -10.44 -4.32 8.74
CA LYS A 73 -9.45 -4.74 9.73
C LYS A 73 -8.66 -5.94 9.23
N GLY A 74 -7.39 -5.73 8.91
CA GLY A 74 -6.39 -6.76 8.66
C GLY A 74 -5.94 -7.56 9.89
N LEU A 75 -4.83 -8.30 9.69
CA LEU A 75 -4.30 -9.25 10.69
C LEU A 75 -3.75 -8.54 11.94
N LEU A 76 -3.07 -7.41 11.78
CA LEU A 76 -2.51 -6.65 12.89
C LEU A 76 -3.45 -5.54 13.36
N SER A 77 -4.11 -4.85 12.43
CA SER A 77 -4.96 -3.71 12.74
C SER A 77 -6.15 -4.06 13.63
N ARG A 78 -6.63 -5.31 13.59
CA ARG A 78 -7.64 -5.81 14.55
C ARG A 78 -7.19 -5.76 16.02
N TRP A 79 -5.88 -5.83 16.28
CA TRP A 79 -5.29 -5.82 17.62
C TRP A 79 -4.75 -4.43 18.00
N THR A 80 -4.39 -3.61 17.02
CA THR A 80 -3.73 -2.32 17.25
C THR A 80 -4.62 -1.10 17.09
N HIS A 81 -5.74 -1.19 16.34
CA HIS A 81 -6.61 -0.06 16.05
C HIS A 81 -8.07 -0.33 16.46
N LYS A 82 -8.73 0.71 17.00
CA LYS A 82 -10.17 0.66 17.30
C LYS A 82 -11.01 0.79 16.01
N THR A 83 -10.50 1.54 15.04
CA THR A 83 -11.13 1.86 13.75
C THR A 83 -10.75 0.88 12.65
N THR A 84 -11.42 0.96 11.51
CA THR A 84 -11.02 0.29 10.26
C THR A 84 -9.77 0.98 9.66
N GLU A 85 -9.07 0.30 8.76
CA GLU A 85 -7.91 0.85 8.04
C GLU A 85 -8.33 2.06 7.21
N GLY A 86 -9.45 2.00 6.48
CA GLY A 86 -9.99 3.12 5.71
C GLY A 86 -10.31 4.35 6.57
N ALA A 87 -10.90 4.15 7.76
CA ALA A 87 -11.12 5.24 8.70
C ALA A 87 -9.80 5.82 9.25
N HIS A 88 -8.78 4.97 9.47
CA HIS A 88 -7.45 5.42 9.86
C HIS A 88 -6.79 6.27 8.77
N LEU A 89 -6.82 5.81 7.52
CA LEU A 89 -6.30 6.53 6.35
C LEU A 89 -7.02 7.86 6.12
N LYS A 90 -8.35 7.92 6.25
CA LYS A 90 -9.10 9.18 6.20
C LYS A 90 -8.58 10.17 7.24
N ASN A 91 -8.41 9.73 8.48
CA ASN A 91 -7.87 10.58 9.54
C ASN A 91 -6.43 11.05 9.22
N VAL A 92 -5.58 10.21 8.62
CA VAL A 92 -4.25 10.63 8.14
C VAL A 92 -4.36 11.71 7.06
N CYS A 93 -5.23 11.51 6.05
CA CYS A 93 -5.45 12.49 4.98
C CYS A 93 -5.91 13.85 5.53
N VAL A 94 -6.93 13.84 6.41
CA VAL A 94 -7.50 15.06 7.00
C VAL A 94 -6.46 15.81 7.84
N LYS A 95 -5.73 15.11 8.72
CA LYS A 95 -4.68 15.75 9.53
C LYS A 95 -3.51 16.27 8.70
N THR A 96 -3.26 15.69 7.53
CA THR A 96 -2.25 16.17 6.56
C THR A 96 -2.72 17.40 5.78
N GLY A 97 -3.99 17.82 5.95
CA GLY A 97 -4.56 19.04 5.37
C GLY A 97 -5.52 18.80 4.21
N PHE A 98 -5.98 17.56 3.98
CA PHE A 98 -6.99 17.29 2.96
C PHE A 98 -8.42 17.63 3.46
N PRO A 99 -9.31 18.19 2.63
CA PRO A 99 -10.67 18.53 3.04
C PRO A 99 -11.47 17.29 3.46
N GLU A 100 -12.01 17.29 4.69
CA GLU A 100 -12.72 16.13 5.25
C GLU A 100 -13.95 15.70 4.43
N GLY A 101 -14.71 16.68 3.92
CA GLY A 101 -15.89 16.43 3.08
C GLY A 101 -15.56 15.76 1.74
N MET A 102 -14.30 15.77 1.32
CA MET A 102 -13.82 15.14 0.08
C MET A 102 -13.22 13.75 0.32
N ALA A 103 -13.12 13.29 1.58
CA ALA A 103 -12.56 12.00 1.95
C ALA A 103 -13.66 10.98 2.33
N VAL A 104 -13.74 9.92 1.54
CA VAL A 104 -14.72 8.83 1.66
C VAL A 104 -14.04 7.59 2.24
N VAL A 105 -14.70 6.93 3.19
CA VAL A 105 -14.24 5.65 3.76
C VAL A 105 -14.95 4.51 3.07
N LEU A 106 -14.18 3.53 2.60
CA LEU A 106 -14.66 2.26 2.04
C LEU A 106 -14.04 1.12 2.86
N ASP A 107 -14.77 0.58 3.83
CA ASP A 107 -14.23 -0.31 4.86
C ASP A 107 -14.97 -1.64 5.01
N LYS A 108 -15.70 -2.07 3.97
CA LYS A 108 -16.33 -3.38 3.94
C LYS A 108 -15.37 -4.48 3.51
N GLY A 109 -14.42 -4.18 2.63
CA GLY A 109 -13.49 -5.17 2.08
C GLY A 109 -12.47 -5.71 3.09
N ARG A 110 -12.34 -7.05 3.17
CA ARG A 110 -11.46 -7.76 4.13
C ARG A 110 -10.17 -8.27 3.50
N ASN A 111 -10.03 -8.14 2.19
CA ASN A 111 -8.85 -8.51 1.42
C ASN A 111 -8.74 -7.63 0.17
N SER A 112 -7.62 -7.72 -0.55
CA SER A 112 -7.38 -6.89 -1.74
C SER A 112 -8.48 -6.99 -2.80
N GLY A 113 -9.05 -8.19 -3.01
CA GLY A 113 -10.15 -8.37 -3.97
C GLY A 113 -11.42 -7.68 -3.52
N GLU A 114 -11.85 -7.93 -2.29
CA GLU A 114 -13.04 -7.28 -1.73
C GLU A 114 -12.90 -5.74 -1.69
N ASN A 115 -11.70 -5.21 -1.39
CA ASN A 115 -11.42 -3.77 -1.44
C ASN A 115 -11.61 -3.20 -2.86
N ILE A 116 -11.07 -3.88 -3.89
CA ILE A 116 -11.25 -3.47 -5.29
C ILE A 116 -12.74 -3.51 -5.69
N LEU A 117 -13.46 -4.56 -5.30
CA LEU A 117 -14.89 -4.71 -5.60
C LEU A 117 -15.74 -3.64 -4.89
N GLU A 118 -15.34 -3.21 -3.69
CA GLU A 118 -15.99 -2.10 -2.99
C GLU A 118 -15.75 -0.75 -3.68
N ILE A 119 -14.51 -0.48 -4.14
CA ILE A 119 -14.21 0.70 -4.97
C ILE A 119 -15.08 0.68 -6.23
N ARG A 120 -15.15 -0.45 -6.93
CA ARG A 120 -16.02 -0.60 -8.10
C ARG A 120 -17.47 -0.26 -7.77
N ALA A 121 -18.02 -0.88 -6.73
CA ALA A 121 -19.41 -0.69 -6.34
C ALA A 121 -19.71 0.78 -6.00
N PHE A 122 -18.76 1.46 -5.36
CA PHE A 122 -18.85 2.90 -5.11
C PHE A 122 -18.88 3.70 -6.40
N LEU A 123 -17.96 3.45 -7.34
CA LEU A 123 -17.90 4.16 -8.63
C LEU A 123 -19.15 3.91 -9.48
N THR A 124 -19.68 2.68 -9.50
CA THR A 124 -20.95 2.36 -10.18
C THR A 124 -22.11 3.17 -9.61
N LYS A 125 -22.20 3.28 -8.28
CA LYS A 125 -23.24 4.05 -7.62
C LYS A 125 -23.16 5.54 -7.96
N GLU A 126 -21.96 6.09 -8.09
CA GLU A 126 -21.75 7.49 -8.47
C GLU A 126 -21.92 7.73 -9.98
N GLY A 127 -22.01 6.68 -10.80
CA GLY A 127 -22.04 6.79 -12.27
C GLY A 127 -20.68 7.11 -12.89
N ASP A 128 -19.59 6.79 -12.21
CA ASP A 128 -18.24 7.31 -12.48
C ASP A 128 -17.21 6.20 -12.82
N LEU A 129 -17.67 5.04 -13.32
CA LEU A 129 -16.77 3.91 -13.66
C LEU A 129 -15.75 4.26 -14.77
N ASP A 130 -16.15 5.11 -15.71
CA ASP A 130 -15.32 5.56 -16.84
C ASP A 130 -14.32 6.66 -16.44
N LYS A 131 -14.56 7.34 -15.32
CA LYS A 131 -13.67 8.41 -14.84
C LYS A 131 -12.34 7.83 -14.33
N PRO A 132 -11.20 8.49 -14.62
CA PRO A 132 -9.92 8.02 -14.13
C PRO A 132 -9.86 7.96 -12.60
N VAL A 133 -9.26 6.89 -12.08
CA VAL A 133 -9.03 6.61 -10.66
C VAL A 133 -7.56 6.37 -10.44
N LEU A 134 -6.92 7.18 -9.60
CA LEU A 134 -5.50 7.07 -9.32
C LEU A 134 -5.24 6.26 -8.03
N PHE A 135 -4.64 5.09 -8.16
CA PHE A 135 -4.17 4.28 -7.03
C PHE A 135 -2.80 4.77 -6.55
N CYS A 136 -2.75 5.33 -5.34
CA CYS A 136 -1.51 5.71 -4.67
C CYS A 136 -1.09 4.59 -3.71
N CYS A 137 0.07 4.00 -3.91
CA CYS A 137 0.52 2.85 -3.10
C CYS A 137 2.05 2.75 -2.98
N THR A 138 2.51 2.07 -1.93
CA THR A 138 3.91 1.68 -1.75
C THR A 138 4.30 0.57 -2.73
N LYS A 139 5.60 0.44 -3.06
CA LYS A 139 6.11 -0.58 -4.01
C LYS A 139 5.62 -1.98 -3.62
N ARG A 140 5.74 -2.32 -2.34
CA ARG A 140 5.33 -3.59 -1.72
C ARG A 140 3.89 -4.03 -2.04
N LEU A 141 2.94 -3.09 -2.11
CA LEU A 141 1.53 -3.40 -2.32
C LEU A 141 1.14 -3.36 -3.81
N SER A 142 1.82 -2.50 -4.57
CA SER A 142 1.44 -2.05 -5.90
C SER A 142 1.14 -3.17 -6.90
N LEU A 143 2.06 -4.13 -7.11
CA LEU A 143 1.90 -5.17 -8.12
C LEU A 143 0.68 -6.04 -7.84
N ARG A 144 0.55 -6.55 -6.62
CA ARG A 144 -0.58 -7.42 -6.25
C ARG A 144 -1.90 -6.69 -6.37
N LEU A 145 -1.95 -5.41 -6.01
CA LEU A 145 -3.17 -4.62 -6.12
C LEU A 145 -3.55 -4.38 -7.59
N GLN A 146 -2.57 -4.06 -8.44
CA GLN A 146 -2.78 -3.87 -9.87
C GLN A 146 -3.31 -5.13 -10.55
N LEU A 147 -2.66 -6.27 -10.31
CA LEU A 147 -3.13 -7.54 -10.88
C LEU A 147 -4.53 -7.93 -10.36
N THR A 148 -4.84 -7.59 -9.10
CA THR A 148 -6.17 -7.81 -8.53
C THR A 148 -7.22 -6.94 -9.22
N GLN A 149 -6.93 -5.65 -9.43
CA GLN A 149 -7.81 -4.72 -10.13
C GLN A 149 -8.08 -5.17 -11.57
N GLN A 150 -7.02 -5.46 -12.32
CA GLN A 150 -7.13 -5.91 -13.71
C GLN A 150 -7.97 -7.18 -13.88
N LYS A 151 -8.02 -8.05 -12.86
CA LYS A 151 -8.80 -9.29 -12.91
C LYS A 151 -10.23 -9.13 -12.42
N GLN A 152 -10.44 -8.40 -11.32
CA GLN A 152 -11.73 -8.37 -10.61
C GLN A 152 -12.60 -7.17 -10.98
N ALA A 153 -11.98 -6.08 -11.45
CA ALA A 153 -12.67 -4.88 -11.89
C ALA A 153 -11.91 -4.19 -13.04
N PRO A 154 -11.66 -4.87 -14.19
CA PRO A 154 -10.97 -4.29 -15.35
C PRO A 154 -11.64 -3.01 -15.90
N GLU A 155 -12.93 -2.83 -15.64
CA GLU A 155 -13.74 -1.68 -16.03
C GLU A 155 -13.37 -0.38 -15.31
N ILE A 156 -12.66 -0.43 -14.18
CA ILE A 156 -12.14 0.78 -13.53
C ILE A 156 -11.03 1.35 -14.42
N ASN A 157 -11.17 2.61 -14.82
CA ASN A 157 -10.14 3.38 -15.52
C ASN A 157 -8.98 3.72 -14.56
N ALA A 158 -8.16 2.71 -14.23
CA ALA A 158 -7.14 2.79 -13.20
C ALA A 158 -5.83 3.38 -13.72
N ARG A 159 -5.29 4.34 -12.96
CA ARG A 159 -3.91 4.85 -13.04
C ARG A 159 -3.19 4.55 -11.75
N TRP A 160 -1.87 4.51 -11.80
CA TRP A 160 -1.01 4.06 -10.72
C TRP A 160 0.04 5.12 -10.42
N TYR A 161 0.11 5.49 -9.15
CA TYR A 161 1.25 6.16 -8.56
C TYR A 161 1.87 5.21 -7.55
N VAL A 162 3.07 4.71 -7.88
CA VAL A 162 3.88 3.90 -6.98
C VAL A 162 4.92 4.81 -6.36
N ILE A 163 4.92 4.88 -5.02
CA ILE A 163 5.88 5.70 -4.28
C ILE A 163 7.29 5.21 -4.61
N GLU A 164 8.14 6.12 -5.10
CA GLU A 164 9.55 5.82 -5.27
C GLU A 164 10.24 5.91 -3.91
N GLU A 165 10.64 4.76 -3.38
CA GLU A 165 11.29 4.61 -2.08
C GLU A 165 12.26 3.44 -2.13
N SER A 166 13.40 3.57 -1.46
CA SER A 166 14.29 2.46 -1.14
C SER A 166 13.65 1.54 -0.08
N LEU A 167 14.20 0.33 0.09
CA LEU A 167 13.73 -0.59 1.14
C LEU A 167 13.84 0.02 2.55
N ASP A 168 14.91 0.78 2.81
CA ASP A 168 15.11 1.43 4.11
C ASP A 168 14.09 2.55 4.35
N GLU A 169 13.74 3.30 3.32
CA GLU A 169 12.67 4.29 3.37
C GLU A 169 11.30 3.62 3.56
N ALA A 170 11.06 2.44 2.98
CA ALA A 170 9.81 1.71 3.19
C ALA A 170 9.68 1.13 4.62
N CYS A 171 10.82 0.85 5.27
CA CYS A 171 10.92 0.31 6.63
C CYS A 171 10.77 1.38 7.73
N LYS A 172 9.57 1.90 7.95
CA LYS A 172 9.31 2.95 8.95
C LYS A 172 8.69 2.37 10.23
N TRP A 173 8.76 3.11 11.35
CA TRP A 173 8.07 2.68 12.57
C TRP A 173 6.57 2.90 12.47
N TYR A 174 6.14 4.01 11.87
CA TYR A 174 4.72 4.38 11.84
C TYR A 174 3.86 3.46 10.97
N ASN A 175 4.44 2.78 9.97
CA ASN A 175 3.76 1.76 9.16
C ASN A 175 4.03 0.33 9.67
N GLY A 176 4.69 0.20 10.84
CA GLY A 176 5.04 -1.07 11.47
C GLY A 176 6.04 -1.93 10.70
N LYS A 177 6.65 -1.41 9.62
CA LYS A 177 7.55 -2.22 8.78
C LYS A 177 8.96 -2.33 9.37
N ARG A 178 9.35 -1.42 10.26
CA ARG A 178 10.65 -1.46 10.96
C ARG A 178 10.76 -2.57 12.01
N PHE A 179 9.68 -3.20 12.43
CA PHE A 179 9.69 -4.21 13.50
C PHE A 179 10.61 -5.39 13.23
N GLY A 180 11.32 -5.81 14.28
CA GLY A 180 12.34 -6.85 14.19
C GLY A 180 13.42 -6.52 13.16
N HIS A 181 13.91 -5.27 13.13
CA HIS A 181 14.90 -4.80 12.14
C HIS A 181 14.48 -5.08 10.69
N CYS A 182 13.31 -4.56 10.28
CA CYS A 182 12.67 -4.82 8.97
C CYS A 182 12.11 -6.22 8.74
N THR A 183 12.16 -7.13 9.70
CA THR A 183 11.62 -8.50 9.52
C THR A 183 10.15 -8.50 9.10
N MET A 184 9.35 -7.54 9.58
CA MET A 184 7.97 -7.40 9.15
C MET A 184 7.84 -7.10 7.64
N MET A 185 8.70 -6.21 7.11
CA MET A 185 8.76 -5.96 5.66
C MET A 185 9.12 -7.24 4.90
N TYR A 186 10.10 -8.00 5.38
CA TYR A 186 10.52 -9.26 4.74
C TYR A 186 9.40 -10.28 4.64
N HIS A 187 8.53 -10.38 5.66
CA HIS A 187 7.35 -11.22 5.63
C HIS A 187 6.34 -10.84 4.54
N GLU A 188 6.23 -9.56 4.23
CA GLU A 188 5.32 -9.08 3.21
C GLU A 188 5.92 -9.28 1.82
N LEU A 189 7.20 -8.96 1.64
CA LEU A 189 7.96 -9.20 0.40
C LEU A 189 8.02 -10.69 0.04
N ALA A 190 8.26 -11.56 1.02
CA ALA A 190 8.26 -13.02 0.85
C ALA A 190 6.97 -13.57 0.24
N SER A 191 5.85 -12.85 0.41
CA SER A 191 4.54 -13.28 -0.07
C SER A 191 4.18 -12.74 -1.44
N ILE A 192 4.95 -11.81 -2.03
CA ILE A 192 4.56 -11.11 -3.26
C ILE A 192 4.52 -12.09 -4.43
N LEU A 193 5.67 -12.66 -4.81
CA LEU A 193 5.75 -13.54 -5.98
C LEU A 193 4.86 -14.77 -5.82
N ASN A 194 4.97 -15.45 -4.67
CA ASN A 194 4.16 -16.64 -4.35
C ASN A 194 2.65 -16.39 -4.54
N ARG A 195 2.14 -15.23 -4.11
CA ARG A 195 0.72 -14.90 -4.26
C ARG A 195 0.35 -14.46 -5.67
N CYS A 196 1.24 -13.74 -6.37
CA CYS A 196 1.04 -13.42 -7.77
C CYS A 196 0.92 -14.70 -8.61
N GLU A 197 1.78 -15.69 -8.35
CA GLU A 197 1.76 -16.98 -9.06
C GLU A 197 0.56 -17.85 -8.64
N ALA A 198 0.32 -18.01 -7.33
CA ALA A 198 -0.77 -18.86 -6.83
C ALA A 198 -2.17 -18.34 -7.19
N TYR A 199 -2.33 -17.04 -7.38
CA TYR A 199 -3.63 -16.42 -7.70
C TYR A 199 -3.74 -15.95 -9.16
N ALA A 200 -2.73 -16.21 -9.98
CA ALA A 200 -2.77 -15.89 -11.41
C ALA A 200 -3.96 -16.59 -12.09
N GLY A 201 -4.71 -15.84 -12.89
CA GLY A 201 -5.87 -16.33 -13.63
C GLY A 201 -7.15 -16.49 -12.80
N THR A 202 -7.05 -16.53 -11.47
CA THR A 202 -8.21 -16.64 -10.56
C THR A 202 -8.59 -15.29 -9.96
N PHE A 203 -7.86 -14.83 -8.94
CA PHE A 203 -8.10 -13.56 -8.26
C PHE A 203 -7.22 -12.41 -8.76
N GLN A 204 -6.14 -12.73 -9.47
CA GLN A 204 -5.17 -11.78 -10.01
C GLN A 204 -4.92 -12.05 -11.50
N ALA A 205 -4.65 -11.01 -12.27
CA ALA A 205 -4.12 -11.14 -13.61
C ALA A 205 -2.72 -11.79 -13.52
N PRO A 206 -2.28 -12.53 -14.55
CA PRO A 206 -0.89 -12.99 -14.62
C PRO A 206 0.10 -11.83 -14.58
N VAL A 207 1.29 -12.05 -14.02
CA VAL A 207 2.38 -11.06 -14.04
C VAL A 207 2.72 -10.74 -15.51
N PRO A 208 2.70 -9.48 -15.95
CA PRO A 208 2.79 -9.13 -17.37
C PRO A 208 4.23 -9.11 -17.93
N PHE A 209 5.21 -9.54 -17.13
CA PHE A 209 6.62 -9.52 -17.50
C PHE A 209 7.32 -10.80 -17.00
N PRO A 210 8.38 -11.25 -17.69
CA PRO A 210 9.21 -12.33 -17.19
C PRO A 210 9.94 -11.87 -15.91
N VAL A 211 9.68 -12.54 -14.79
CA VAL A 211 10.38 -12.26 -13.53
C VAL A 211 11.84 -12.74 -13.66
N PRO A 212 12.84 -11.85 -13.46
CA PRO A 212 14.25 -12.22 -13.53
C PRO A 212 14.62 -13.36 -12.57
N GLN A 213 15.61 -14.18 -12.95
CA GLN A 213 15.98 -15.39 -12.20
C GLN A 213 16.52 -15.07 -10.81
N ASP A 214 17.33 -14.02 -10.67
CA ASP A 214 17.83 -13.51 -9.39
C ASP A 214 16.70 -13.04 -8.47
N VAL A 215 15.65 -12.41 -9.02
CA VAL A 215 14.44 -12.01 -8.26
C VAL A 215 13.66 -13.24 -7.79
N LYS A 216 13.56 -14.29 -8.61
CA LYS A 216 12.94 -15.57 -8.20
C LYS A 216 13.71 -16.22 -7.06
N GLU A 217 15.03 -16.26 -7.14
CA GLU A 217 15.90 -16.80 -6.10
C GLU A 217 15.82 -15.99 -4.81
N ALA A 218 15.78 -14.66 -4.92
CA ALA A 218 15.56 -13.75 -3.81
C ALA A 218 14.20 -14.00 -3.13
N ALA A 219 13.13 -14.11 -3.92
CA ALA A 219 11.79 -14.40 -3.42
C ALA A 219 11.73 -15.77 -2.71
N ALA A 220 12.31 -16.82 -3.30
CA ALA A 220 12.37 -18.16 -2.72
C ALA A 220 13.16 -18.18 -1.40
N ARG A 221 14.27 -17.42 -1.33
CA ARG A 221 15.05 -17.26 -0.09
C ARG A 221 14.19 -16.63 1.01
N LEU A 222 13.49 -15.54 0.71
CA LEU A 222 12.62 -14.89 1.67
C LEU A 222 11.46 -15.81 2.08
N GLU A 223 10.83 -16.51 1.15
CA GLU A 223 9.73 -17.45 1.41
C GLU A 223 10.14 -18.59 2.37
N LYS A 224 11.35 -19.13 2.21
CA LYS A 224 11.87 -20.17 3.10
C LYS A 224 12.05 -19.68 4.55
N ARG A 225 12.24 -18.38 4.75
CA ARG A 225 12.64 -17.79 6.04
C ARG A 225 11.50 -17.01 6.72
N TYR A 226 10.61 -16.39 5.95
CA TYR A 226 9.63 -15.43 6.42
C TYR A 226 8.21 -15.82 5.98
N ARG A 227 7.50 -16.61 6.79
CA ARG A 227 6.27 -17.33 6.34
C ARG A 227 4.94 -16.77 6.84
N LEU A 228 4.92 -15.58 7.45
CA LEU A 228 3.72 -15.05 8.08
C LEU A 228 2.55 -14.83 7.10
N LYS A 229 2.81 -14.29 5.90
CA LYS A 229 1.76 -13.89 4.93
C LYS A 229 1.49 -14.93 3.83
N LEU A 230 2.13 -16.10 3.92
CA LEU A 230 1.94 -17.20 2.96
C LEU A 230 0.63 -17.96 3.21
N PRO A 231 0.05 -18.61 2.17
CA PRO A 231 -1.18 -19.40 2.30
C PRO A 231 -1.06 -20.56 3.30
N HIS A 232 0.04 -21.30 3.27
CA HIS A 232 0.27 -22.46 4.13
C HIS A 232 0.94 -22.06 5.45
N LYS A 233 0.13 -21.97 6.52
CA LYS A 233 0.64 -21.69 7.88
C LYS A 233 1.39 -22.89 8.42
N THR A 234 2.51 -22.62 9.08
CA THR A 234 3.34 -23.62 9.77
C THR A 234 3.49 -23.23 11.24
N PHE A 235 3.90 -24.16 12.11
CA PHE A 235 4.22 -23.84 13.50
C PHE A 235 5.21 -22.65 13.60
N ARG A 236 6.20 -22.61 12.71
CA ARG A 236 7.13 -21.47 12.57
C ARG A 236 6.41 -20.16 12.26
N SER A 237 5.39 -20.16 11.38
CA SER A 237 4.59 -18.97 11.07
C SER A 237 3.88 -18.43 12.31
N TYR A 238 3.39 -19.30 13.20
CA TYR A 238 2.74 -18.89 14.45
C TYR A 238 3.75 -18.28 15.43
N ILE A 239 4.93 -18.88 15.62
CA ILE A 239 5.99 -18.29 16.46
C ILE A 239 6.39 -16.91 15.92
N GLN A 240 6.60 -16.79 14.60
CA GLN A 240 6.92 -15.51 13.96
C GLN A 240 5.82 -14.46 14.18
N PHE A 241 4.54 -14.86 14.13
CA PHE A 241 3.42 -13.98 14.44
C PHE A 241 3.48 -13.47 15.88
N VAL A 242 3.69 -14.36 16.85
CA VAL A 242 3.76 -13.98 18.28
C VAL A 242 4.88 -13.00 18.55
N LEU A 243 6.08 -13.25 18.01
CA LEU A 243 7.23 -12.35 18.17
C LEU A 243 6.97 -10.96 17.57
N LEU A 244 6.39 -10.90 16.37
CA LEU A 244 6.06 -9.62 15.73
C LEU A 244 4.92 -8.90 16.44
N LEU A 245 3.93 -9.63 16.96
CA LEU A 245 2.86 -9.02 17.74
C LEU A 245 3.41 -8.43 19.05
N ALA A 246 4.34 -9.11 19.71
CA ALA A 246 5.02 -8.58 20.90
C ALA A 246 5.76 -7.27 20.59
N GLU A 247 6.55 -7.24 19.51
CA GLU A 247 7.23 -6.04 19.00
C GLU A 247 6.25 -4.88 18.74
N VAL A 248 5.14 -5.16 18.05
CA VAL A 248 4.09 -4.18 17.77
C VAL A 248 3.53 -3.61 19.08
N MET A 249 3.23 -4.46 20.06
CA MET A 249 2.67 -4.06 21.34
C MET A 249 3.65 -3.23 22.17
N LEU A 250 4.93 -3.63 22.20
CA LEU A 250 6.01 -2.90 22.88
C LEU A 250 6.23 -1.50 22.29
N HIS A 251 6.09 -1.37 20.96
CA HIS A 251 6.42 -0.13 20.25
C HIS A 251 5.22 0.70 19.79
N ARG A 252 3.99 0.32 20.16
CA ARG A 252 2.75 0.98 19.73
C ARG A 252 2.74 2.51 19.96
N LYS A 253 3.20 2.96 21.13
CA LYS A 253 3.27 4.40 21.45
C LYS A 253 4.23 5.13 20.51
N ARG A 254 5.39 4.52 20.24
CA ARG A 254 6.39 5.07 19.31
C ARG A 254 5.84 5.17 17.89
N MET A 255 5.16 4.13 17.38
CA MET A 255 4.51 4.19 16.06
C MET A 255 3.59 5.40 15.92
N LYS A 256 2.71 5.58 16.92
CA LYS A 256 1.73 6.67 16.93
C LYS A 256 2.43 8.04 16.93
N THR A 257 3.43 8.22 17.80
CA THR A 257 4.19 9.47 17.87
C THR A 257 4.96 9.75 16.59
N GLU A 258 5.58 8.76 15.97
CA GLU A 258 6.26 8.95 14.69
C GLU A 258 5.29 9.26 13.54
N LEU A 259 4.10 8.64 13.52
CA LEU A 259 3.06 8.98 12.57
C LEU A 259 2.60 10.42 12.72
N GLU A 260 2.34 10.86 13.95
CA GLU A 260 1.92 12.24 14.25
C GLU A 260 3.00 13.26 13.83
N LYS A 261 4.28 12.99 14.12
CA LYS A 261 5.39 13.82 13.66
C LYS A 261 5.48 13.89 12.14
N ARG A 262 5.31 12.74 11.47
CA ARG A 262 5.31 12.69 10.00
C ARG A 262 4.15 13.53 9.44
N ILE A 263 2.93 13.34 9.92
CA ILE A 263 1.77 14.12 9.49
C ILE A 263 2.00 15.62 9.68
N GLU A 264 2.55 16.05 10.82
CA GLU A 264 2.82 17.47 11.06
C GLU A 264 3.86 18.03 10.08
N SER A 265 4.95 17.28 9.82
CA SER A 265 5.95 17.70 8.83
C SER A 265 5.35 17.89 7.43
N GLU A 266 4.41 17.01 7.06
CA GLU A 266 3.72 17.07 5.77
C GLU A 266 2.72 18.19 5.71
N ARG A 267 1.98 18.43 6.80
CA ARG A 267 1.02 19.55 6.90
C ARG A 267 1.71 20.90 6.70
N ILE A 268 2.92 21.06 7.23
CA ILE A 268 3.74 22.27 7.04
C ILE A 268 4.13 22.43 5.56
N TYR A 269 4.64 21.36 4.94
CA TYR A 269 4.96 21.35 3.50
C TYR A 269 3.72 21.63 2.63
N ASN A 270 2.55 21.26 3.16
CA ASN A 270 1.25 21.39 2.53
C ASN A 270 0.50 22.68 2.89
N ARG A 271 1.15 23.69 3.49
CA ARG A 271 0.51 25.01 3.59
C ARG A 271 0.42 25.63 2.19
N PRO A 272 -0.67 26.33 1.84
CA PRO A 272 -0.65 27.23 0.71
C PRO A 272 0.49 28.22 0.93
N THR A 273 1.45 28.31 0.01
CA THR A 273 2.30 29.50 -0.08
C THR A 273 1.37 30.65 -0.41
N VAL A 274 1.21 31.56 0.55
CA VAL A 274 0.50 32.84 0.38
C VAL A 274 1.26 33.67 -0.65
#